data_AF-A0A820JQJ3-F1
#
_entry.id   AF-A0A820JQJ3-F1
#
_cell.length_a   1.000
_cell.length_b   1.000
_cell.length_c   1.000
_cell.angle_alpha   90.00
_cell.angle_beta   90.00
_cell.angle_gamma   90.00
#
_symmetry.space_group_name_H-M   'P 1'
#
loop_
_entity.id
_entity.type
_entity.pdbx_description
1 polymer ?
#
loop_
_entity_poly.entity_id
_entity_poly.type
_entity_poly.pdbx_seq_one_letter_code
_entity_poly.pdbx_strand_id
1 'polypeptide(L)'
;MSTITTLTLVQQYITRYVLSTALILGSLGNFIAIIVFSQKKHRTNSCSIYLVAVSMFGLLSANLGIAPLVNALDHFNAINSSLVLCRVRGYTLQVTAMCFRYTLILMCVDRY
;
A
#
# COMPACT_ATOMS: atom_id res chain seq x y z
N MET A 1 11.74 -26.90 21.05
CA MET A 1 11.06 -25.70 20.50
C MET A 1 9.77 -26.15 19.84
N SER A 2 8.64 -25.58 20.24
CA SER A 2 7.34 -25.90 19.64
C SER A 2 7.18 -25.18 18.31
N THR A 3 6.45 -25.78 17.36
CA THR A 3 6.15 -25.22 16.03
C THR A 3 5.51 -23.83 16.09
N ILE A 4 4.81 -23.51 17.19
CA ILE A 4 4.21 -22.20 17.44
C ILE A 4 5.30 -21.13 17.62
N THR A 5 6.36 -21.43 18.36
CA THR A 5 7.46 -20.46 18.64
C THR A 5 8.31 -20.14 17.41
N THR A 6 8.50 -21.10 16.50
CA THR A 6 9.22 -20.87 15.25
C THR A 6 8.38 -20.02 14.29
N LEU A 7 7.07 -20.26 14.23
CA LEU A 7 6.16 -19.48 13.38
C LEU A 7 6.09 -18.01 13.81
N THR A 8 5.97 -17.73 15.11
CA THR A 8 5.94 -16.35 15.61
C THR A 8 7.23 -15.59 15.31
N LEU A 9 8.37 -16.28 15.37
CA LEU A 9 9.69 -15.70 15.17
C LEU A 9 9.94 -15.40 13.68
N VAL A 10 9.52 -16.32 12.79
CA VAL A 10 9.50 -16.09 11.33
C VAL A 10 8.58 -14.92 10.96
N GLN A 11 7.38 -14.85 11.54
CA GLN A 11 6.44 -13.76 11.29
C GLN A 11 7.02 -12.39 11.69
N GLN A 12 7.73 -12.32 12.83
CA GLN A 12 8.41 -11.09 13.25
C GLN A 12 9.51 -10.68 12.27
N TYR A 13 10.35 -11.62 11.81
CA TYR A 13 11.41 -11.31 10.85
C TYR A 13 10.87 -10.84 9.49
N ILE A 14 9.83 -11.50 8.97
CA ILE A 14 9.19 -11.08 7.72
C ILE A 14 8.59 -9.68 7.88
N THR A 15 7.88 -9.45 8.99
CA THR A 15 7.26 -8.14 9.26
C THR A 15 8.30 -7.03 9.41
N ARG A 16 9.42 -7.31 10.06
CA ARG A 16 10.43 -6.30 10.34
C ARG A 16 11.26 -5.94 9.11
N TYR A 17 11.71 -6.94 8.34
CA TYR A 17 12.61 -6.72 7.22
C TYR A 17 11.86 -6.59 5.89
N VAL A 18 10.99 -7.54 5.57
CA VAL A 18 10.31 -7.58 4.25
C VAL A 18 9.27 -6.47 4.14
N LEU A 19 8.41 -6.30 5.15
CA LEU A 19 7.39 -5.25 5.08
C LEU A 19 8.00 -3.84 5.16
N SER A 20 9.04 -3.61 5.98
CA SER A 20 9.69 -2.29 6.06
C SER A 20 10.40 -1.93 4.75
N THR A 21 11.10 -2.88 4.12
CA THR A 21 11.74 -2.63 2.81
C THR A 21 10.69 -2.39 1.72
N ALA A 22 9.60 -3.16 1.71
CA ALA A 22 8.48 -2.95 0.81
C ALA A 22 7.80 -1.58 1.02
N LEU A 23 7.69 -1.12 2.27
CA LEU A 23 7.15 0.20 2.59
C LEU A 23 8.03 1.32 2.01
N ILE A 24 9.35 1.24 2.21
CA ILE A 24 10.29 2.25 1.73
C ILE A 24 10.33 2.26 0.20
N LEU A 25 10.57 1.10 -0.42
CA LEU A 25 10.63 0.98 -1.89
C LEU A 25 9.30 1.32 -2.55
N GLY A 26 8.19 0.83 -1.98
CA GLY A 26 6.85 1.06 -2.49
C GLY A 26 6.42 2.52 -2.37
N SER A 27 6.70 3.17 -1.24
CA SER A 27 6.40 4.60 -1.07
C SER A 27 7.25 5.46 -2.02
N LEU A 28 8.57 5.24 -2.08
CA LEU A 28 9.46 5.97 -2.99
C LEU A 28 9.06 5.80 -4.45
N GLY A 29 8.78 4.57 -4.89
CA GLY A 29 8.34 4.29 -6.26
C GLY A 29 7.05 5.03 -6.61
N ASN A 30 6.04 4.98 -5.73
CA ASN A 30 4.79 5.70 -5.94
C ASN A 30 4.96 7.23 -5.90
N PHE A 31 5.82 7.77 -5.02
CA PHE A 31 6.14 9.20 -4.99
C PHE A 31 6.80 9.67 -6.28
N ILE A 32 7.80 8.94 -6.77
CA ILE A 32 8.48 9.26 -8.02
C ILE A 32 7.49 9.20 -9.18
N ALA A 33 6.64 8.17 -9.24
CA ALA A 33 5.62 8.04 -10.26
C ALA A 33 4.66 9.25 -10.27
N ILE A 34 4.16 9.67 -9.10
CA ILE A 34 3.29 10.86 -8.99
C ILE A 34 4.03 12.11 -9.49
N ILE A 35 5.29 12.31 -9.08
CA ILE A 35 6.07 13.50 -9.48
C ILE A 35 6.27 13.53 -11.00
N VAL A 36 6.69 12.40 -11.60
CA VAL A 36 6.96 12.29 -13.04
C VAL A 36 5.68 12.47 -13.86
N PHE A 37 4.62 11.73 -13.52
CA PHE A 37 3.37 11.78 -14.28
C PHE A 37 2.53 13.03 -14.00
N SER A 38 2.83 13.77 -12.92
CA SER A 38 2.21 15.08 -12.67
C SER A 38 2.79 16.21 -13.52
N GLN A 39 3.93 16.01 -14.20
CA GLN A 39 4.53 17.04 -15.03
C GLN A 39 3.62 17.40 -16.21
N LYS A 40 3.52 18.71 -16.53
CA LYS A 40 2.68 19.23 -17.63
C LYS A 40 2.91 18.51 -18.97
N LYS A 41 4.13 18.05 -19.22
CA LYS A 41 4.52 17.33 -20.44
C LYS A 41 3.82 15.98 -20.61
N HIS A 42 3.48 15.29 -19.52
CA HIS A 42 2.84 13.98 -19.54
C HIS A 42 1.32 14.03 -19.36
N ARG A 43 0.77 15.16 -18.86
CA ARG A 43 -0.68 15.37 -18.68
C ARG A 43 -1.49 15.47 -19.98
N THR A 44 -0.84 15.50 -21.14
CA THR A 44 -1.51 15.48 -22.44
C THR A 44 -2.08 14.10 -22.78
N ASN A 45 -1.62 13.05 -22.11
CA ASN A 45 -2.09 11.69 -22.31
C ASN A 45 -3.03 11.27 -21.17
N SER A 46 -4.25 10.87 -21.51
CA SER A 46 -5.26 10.32 -20.58
C SER A 46 -4.69 9.18 -19.73
N CYS A 47 -3.84 8.34 -20.31
CA CYS A 47 -3.14 7.24 -19.63
C CYS A 47 -2.28 7.70 -18.43
N SER A 48 -1.67 8.90 -18.51
CA SER A 48 -0.87 9.46 -17.41
C SER A 48 -1.70 9.75 -16.17
N ILE A 49 -2.98 10.12 -16.33
CA ILE A 49 -3.89 10.42 -15.23
C ILE A 49 -4.23 9.13 -14.47
N TYR A 50 -4.50 8.04 -15.20
CA TYR A 50 -4.73 6.72 -14.60
C TYR A 50 -3.51 6.21 -13.82
N LEU A 51 -2.30 6.41 -14.35
CA LEU A 51 -1.05 6.03 -13.66
C LEU A 51 -0.82 6.83 -12.37
N VAL A 52 -1.17 8.12 -12.34
CA VAL A 52 -1.15 8.94 -11.11
C VAL A 52 -2.17 8.41 -10.11
N ALA A 53 -3.41 8.12 -10.54
CA ALA A 53 -4.44 7.58 -9.66
C ALA A 53 -4.03 6.23 -9.04
N VAL A 54 -3.48 5.34 -9.85
CA VAL A 54 -2.91 4.05 -9.40
C VAL A 54 -1.82 4.25 -8.35
N SER A 55 -0.91 5.20 -8.58
CA SER A 55 0.19 5.50 -7.65
C SER A 55 -0.32 6.09 -6.33
N MET A 56 -1.38 6.88 -6.36
CA MET A 56 -2.04 7.43 -5.16
C MET A 56 -2.69 6.33 -4.32
N PHE A 57 -3.42 5.39 -4.95
CA PHE A 57 -3.98 4.23 -4.24
C PHE A 57 -2.87 3.33 -3.67
N GLY A 58 -1.77 3.16 -4.41
CA GLY A 58 -0.57 2.47 -3.94
C GLY A 58 0.01 3.10 -2.67
N LEU A 59 0.16 4.42 -2.65
CA LEU A 59 0.63 5.16 -1.46
C LEU A 59 -0.32 5.06 -0.27
N LEU A 60 -1.64 5.17 -0.50
CA LEU A 60 -2.63 5.06 0.56
C LEU A 60 -2.61 3.66 1.18
N SER A 61 -2.57 2.62 0.34
CA SER A 61 -2.54 1.22 0.79
C SER A 61 -1.24 0.85 1.53
N ALA A 62 -0.09 1.35 1.08
CA ALA A 62 1.18 1.12 1.75
C ALA A 62 1.21 1.77 3.15
N ASN A 63 0.76 3.02 3.26
CA ASN A 63 0.74 3.72 4.55
C ASN A 63 -0.29 3.16 5.53
N LEU A 64 -1.52 2.86 5.10
CA LEU A 64 -2.56 2.33 6.00
C LEU A 64 -2.41 0.82 6.26
N GLY A 65 -1.80 0.09 5.33
CA GLY A 65 -1.59 -1.35 5.45
C GLY A 65 -0.35 -1.69 6.24
N ILE A 66 0.82 -1.21 5.79
CA ILE A 66 2.11 -1.70 6.24
C ILE A 66 2.62 -0.89 7.43
N ALA A 67 2.52 0.45 7.39
CA ALA A 67 3.09 1.31 8.45
C ALA A 67 2.59 0.97 9.86
N PRO A 68 1.27 0.76 10.12
CA PRO A 68 0.84 0.45 11.47
C PRO A 68 1.17 -0.98 11.89
N LEU A 69 1.46 -1.88 10.94
CA LEU A 69 1.85 -3.26 11.20
C LEU A 69 3.34 -3.38 11.57
N VAL A 70 4.17 -2.48 11.03
CA VAL A 70 5.57 -2.30 11.47
C VAL A 70 5.61 -1.59 12.82
N ASN A 71 4.81 -0.53 13.02
CA ASN A 71 4.76 0.20 14.29
C ASN A 71 4.25 -0.67 15.45
N ALA A 72 3.30 -1.56 15.16
CA ALA A 72 2.78 -2.60 16.05
C ALA A 72 3.84 -3.56 16.63
N LEU A 73 5.00 -3.67 15.98
CA LEU A 73 6.05 -4.60 16.38
C LEU A 73 6.89 -4.07 17.55
N ASP A 74 7.15 -2.76 17.58
CA ASP A 74 7.98 -2.09 18.60
C ASP A 74 7.16 -1.25 19.60
N HIS A 75 5.91 -0.86 19.26
CA HIS A 75 5.06 0.01 20.08
C HIS A 75 3.65 -0.57 20.32
N PHE A 76 2.90 0.08 21.22
CA PHE A 76 1.52 -0.30 21.56
C PHE A 76 0.63 -0.42 20.31
N ASN A 77 -0.11 -1.53 20.25
CA ASN A 77 -0.97 -1.90 19.13
C ASN A 77 -2.28 -1.10 19.10
N ALA A 78 -2.23 0.14 18.59
CA ALA A 78 -3.42 0.99 18.45
C ALA A 78 -4.55 0.34 17.61
N ILE A 79 -4.19 -0.53 16.65
CA ILE A 79 -5.14 -1.29 15.83
C ILE A 79 -5.92 -2.31 16.67
N ASN A 80 -5.25 -3.07 17.54
CA ASN A 80 -5.94 -4.04 18.41
C ASN A 80 -6.69 -3.37 19.55
N SER A 81 -6.30 -2.14 19.91
CA SER A 81 -6.95 -1.36 20.95
C SER A 81 -8.33 -0.83 20.54
N SER A 82 -8.65 -0.76 19.23
CA SER A 82 -9.92 -0.20 18.77
C SER A 82 -10.50 -0.95 17.56
N LEU A 83 -11.71 -1.49 17.76
CA LEU A 83 -12.46 -2.20 16.72
C LEU A 83 -12.72 -1.33 15.47
N VAL A 84 -12.89 -0.02 15.66
CA VAL A 84 -13.15 0.93 14.57
C VAL A 84 -11.93 1.05 13.65
N LEU A 85 -10.72 1.27 14.19
CA LEU A 85 -9.51 1.38 13.36
C LEU A 85 -9.20 0.06 12.64
N CYS A 86 -9.44 -1.09 13.28
CA CYS A 86 -9.29 -2.39 12.65
C CYS A 86 -10.22 -2.55 11.43
N ARG A 87 -11.52 -2.23 11.58
CA ARG A 87 -12.50 -2.31 10.49
C ARG A 87 -12.22 -1.31 9.38
N VAL A 88 -11.91 -0.06 9.73
CA VAL A 88 -11.58 0.99 8.75
C VAL A 88 -10.37 0.58 7.93
N ARG A 89 -9.31 0.07 8.56
CA ARG A 89 -8.11 -0.41 7.85
C ARG A 89 -8.44 -1.53 6.87
N GLY A 90 -9.18 -2.55 7.30
CA GLY A 90 -9.59 -3.66 6.44
C GLY A 90 -10.39 -3.17 5.23
N TYR A 91 -11.37 -2.30 5.47
CA TYR A 91 -12.19 -1.70 4.43
C TYR A 91 -11.35 -0.86 3.45
N THR A 92 -10.49 0.04 3.95
CA THR A 92 -9.67 0.90 3.10
C THR A 92 -8.70 0.10 2.23
N LEU A 93 -8.11 -0.98 2.74
CA LEU A 93 -7.23 -1.85 1.96
C LEU A 93 -7.99 -2.57 0.84
N GLN A 94 -9.20 -3.05 1.13
CA GLN A 94 -10.00 -3.75 0.13
C GLN A 94 -10.51 -2.80 -0.96
N VAL A 95 -11.00 -1.61 -0.57
CA VAL A 95 -11.47 -0.58 -1.51
C VAL A 95 -10.32 -0.09 -2.38
N THR A 96 -9.16 0.23 -1.81
CA THR A 96 -7.98 0.66 -2.60
C THR A 96 -7.52 -0.41 -3.58
N ALA A 97 -7.53 -1.69 -3.17
CA ALA A 97 -7.19 -2.80 -4.07
C ALA A 97 -8.21 -2.97 -5.22
N MET A 98 -9.50 -2.77 -4.95
CA MET A 98 -10.52 -2.77 -6.00
C MET A 98 -10.34 -1.59 -6.95
N CYS A 99 -10.18 -0.37 -6.42
CA CYS A 99 -9.93 0.83 -7.22
C CYS A 99 -8.70 0.66 -8.11
N PHE A 100 -7.59 0.12 -7.58
CA PHE A 100 -6.39 -0.18 -8.36
C PHE A 100 -6.71 -1.06 -9.59
N ARG A 101 -7.44 -2.16 -9.39
CA ARG A 101 -7.82 -3.08 -10.47
C ARG A 101 -8.72 -2.40 -11.51
N TYR A 102 -9.74 -1.67 -11.07
CA TYR A 102 -10.64 -0.96 -11.98
C TYR A 102 -9.90 0.12 -12.79
N THR A 103 -8.98 0.84 -12.16
CA THR A 103 -8.19 1.88 -12.83
C THR A 103 -7.28 1.30 -13.91
N LEU A 104 -6.70 0.11 -13.67
CA LEU A 104 -5.94 -0.62 -14.68
C LEU A 104 -6.82 -1.09 -15.85
N ILE A 105 -8.04 -1.57 -15.57
CA ILE A 105 -8.98 -1.96 -16.64
C ILE A 105 -9.34 -0.74 -17.49
N LEU A 106 -9.66 0.40 -16.85
CA LEU A 106 -9.97 1.64 -17.57
C LEU A 106 -8.78 2.12 -18.40
N MET A 107 -7.55 2.00 -17.88
CA MET A 107 -6.33 2.31 -18.63
C MET A 107 -6.16 1.42 -19.87
N CYS A 108 -6.49 0.14 -19.78
CA CYS A 108 -6.50 -0.75 -20.94
C CYS A 108 -7.57 -0.33 -21.96
N VAL A 109 -8.78 -0.02 -21.49
CA VAL A 109 -9.90 0.40 -22.35
C VAL A 109 -9.59 1.73 -23.05
N ASP A 110 -9.02 2.72 -22.35
CA ASP A 110 -8.65 4.02 -22.91
C ASP A 110 -7.56 3.92 -24.00
N ARG A 111 -6.76 2.85 -23.98
CA ARG A 111 -5.69 2.62 -24.94
C ARG A 111 -6.15 1.88 -26.21
N TYR A 112 -7.20 1.07 -26.13
CA TYR A 112 -7.75 0.29 -27.26
C TYR A 112 -8.72 1.12 -28.07
#